data_AF-A0A061BS55-F1
#
_entry.id   AF-A0A061BS55-F1
#
_cell.length_a   1.000
_cell.length_b   1.000
_cell.length_c   1.000
_cell.angle_alpha   90.00
_cell.angle_beta   90.00
_cell.angle_gamma   90.00
#
_symmetry.space_group_name_H-M   'P 1'
#
loop_
_entity.id
_entity.type
_entity.pdbx_description
1 polymer ?
#
loop_
_entity_poly.entity_id
_entity_poly.type
_entity_poly.pdbx_seq_one_letter_code
_entity_poly.pdbx_strand_id
1 'polypeptide(L)'
;MPNEPKKLLENLCDGLQTFLGFDSASKGYDGSGIVYSDLDRLCDGVMGFLYQVLKDVSEKQPYESGKRMFLDRLIREIYAKLCSGVEGFKSVVDRVISRVKQYNEKVVDSNDKVSEPINELLGKVRDEYTKSITSIPDKTDLKIMTPEEIGKIVSPVDKLRDACISSAKSFDTKLTKLTKHINDLNYKLRDSVKTTRERIQLETARVEAMSKKERENYDAVIKLLEDSAENLKKVVNQKVKNDVSSLVAELK
;
A
#
# COMPACT_ATOMS: atom_id res chain seq x y z
N MET A 1 14.87 17.59 -25.62
CA MET A 1 16.34 17.56 -25.41
C MET A 1 16.58 16.81 -24.11
N PRO A 2 17.51 15.84 -24.07
CA PRO A 2 17.88 15.20 -22.82
C PRO A 2 18.48 16.25 -21.88
N ASN A 3 18.04 16.24 -20.62
CA ASN A 3 18.64 17.08 -19.59
C ASN A 3 19.99 16.43 -19.23
N GLU A 4 21.10 17.18 -19.28
CA GLU A 4 22.44 16.70 -18.88
C GLU A 4 22.82 17.30 -17.51
N PRO A 5 22.20 16.84 -16.40
CA PRO A 5 22.40 17.43 -15.09
C PRO A 5 23.86 17.36 -14.63
N LYS A 6 24.61 16.35 -15.07
CA LYS A 6 26.04 16.22 -14.80
C LYS A 6 26.83 17.39 -15.39
N LYS A 7 26.60 17.72 -16.67
CA LYS A 7 27.29 18.81 -17.37
C LYS A 7 26.93 20.17 -16.79
N LEU A 8 25.68 20.35 -16.36
CA LEU A 8 25.26 21.56 -15.64
C LEU A 8 26.01 21.71 -14.30
N LEU A 9 26.13 20.61 -13.55
CA LEU A 9 26.83 20.60 -12.27
C LEU A 9 28.33 20.86 -12.45
N GLU A 10 28.95 20.24 -13.46
CA GLU A 10 30.35 20.47 -13.83
C GLU A 10 30.59 21.95 -14.18
N ASN A 11 29.79 22.51 -15.08
CA ASN A 11 29.90 23.93 -15.44
C ASN A 11 29.68 24.88 -14.24
N LEU A 12 28.77 24.53 -13.32
CA LEU A 12 28.54 25.31 -12.11
C LEU A 12 29.77 25.25 -11.17
N CYS A 13 30.35 24.06 -11.00
CA CYS A 13 31.54 23.85 -10.19
C CYS A 13 32.75 24.60 -10.78
N ASP A 14 32.97 24.50 -12.09
CA ASP A 14 34.07 25.18 -12.79
C ASP A 14 33.92 26.71 -12.72
N GLY A 15 32.69 27.20 -12.89
CA GLY A 15 32.36 28.62 -12.72
C GLY A 15 32.62 29.11 -11.29
N LEU A 16 32.24 28.31 -10.28
CA LEU A 16 32.51 28.62 -8.87
C LEU A 16 34.01 28.61 -8.55
N GLN A 17 34.77 27.66 -9.07
CA GLN A 17 36.23 27.61 -8.89
C GLN A 17 36.89 28.87 -9.43
N THR A 18 36.55 29.26 -10.67
CA THR A 18 37.07 30.48 -11.30
C THR A 18 36.66 31.72 -10.51
N PHE A 19 35.39 31.82 -10.11
CA PHE A 19 34.89 32.95 -9.31
C PHE A 19 35.60 33.11 -7.97
N LEU A 20 35.93 32.00 -7.31
CA LEU A 20 36.65 31.99 -6.04
C LEU A 20 38.17 32.17 -6.19
N GLY A 21 38.73 32.15 -7.41
CA GLY A 21 40.17 32.15 -7.64
C GLY A 21 40.84 30.86 -7.19
N PHE A 22 40.14 29.72 -7.32
CA PHE A 22 40.68 28.40 -7.00
C PHE A 22 41.62 27.94 -8.12
N ASP A 23 42.87 27.65 -7.75
CA ASP A 23 43.86 27.06 -8.63
C ASP A 23 43.94 25.55 -8.40
N SER A 24 43.57 24.80 -9.43
CA SER A 24 43.59 23.34 -9.43
C SER A 24 44.99 22.74 -9.30
N ALA A 25 46.05 23.46 -9.70
CA ALA A 25 47.43 23.00 -9.61
C ALA A 25 47.97 23.10 -8.19
N SER A 26 47.74 24.22 -7.50
CA SER A 26 48.13 24.41 -6.10
C SER A 26 47.14 23.81 -5.09
N LYS A 27 45.92 23.46 -5.53
CA LYS A 27 44.78 23.08 -4.68
C LYS A 27 44.46 24.16 -3.63
N GLY A 28 44.72 25.43 -3.96
CA GLY A 28 44.55 26.59 -3.09
C GLY A 28 43.88 27.76 -3.81
N TYR A 29 43.77 28.89 -3.13
CA TYR A 29 43.23 30.13 -3.70
C TYR A 29 44.37 31.10 -4.00
N ASP A 30 44.43 31.62 -5.22
CA ASP A 30 45.53 32.47 -5.71
C ASP A 30 45.31 33.97 -5.45
N GLY A 31 44.14 34.34 -4.91
CA GLY A 31 43.76 35.71 -4.63
C GLY A 31 43.28 36.51 -5.84
N SER A 32 43.13 35.88 -7.02
CA SER A 32 42.52 36.48 -8.20
C SER A 32 40.99 36.50 -8.16
N GLY A 33 40.39 35.75 -7.22
CA GLY A 33 38.95 35.64 -7.00
C GLY A 33 38.34 36.73 -6.12
N ILE A 34 37.17 36.44 -5.55
CA ILE A 34 36.36 37.38 -4.76
C ILE A 34 37.12 38.09 -3.62
N VAL A 35 36.95 39.41 -3.47
CA VAL A 35 37.49 40.20 -2.33
C VAL A 35 36.52 40.13 -1.13
N TYR A 36 36.91 40.52 0.09
CA TYR A 36 36.03 40.42 1.29
C TYR A 36 34.62 41.03 1.12
N SER A 37 34.47 42.11 0.34
CA SER A 37 33.15 42.70 -0.01
C SER A 37 32.32 41.83 -0.97
N ASP A 38 32.97 40.93 -1.69
CA ASP A 38 32.37 39.98 -2.61
C ASP A 38 31.99 38.67 -1.91
N LEU A 39 32.43 38.43 -0.67
CA LEU A 39 31.97 37.30 0.15
C LEU A 39 30.49 37.45 0.51
N ASP A 40 30.04 38.65 0.86
CA ASP A 40 28.62 38.93 1.07
C ASP A 40 27.82 38.69 -0.22
N ARG A 41 28.36 39.12 -1.37
CA ARG A 41 27.75 38.88 -2.69
C ARG A 41 27.70 37.39 -3.05
N LEU A 42 28.72 36.62 -2.71
CA LEU A 42 28.71 35.16 -2.85
C LEU A 42 27.64 34.53 -1.97
N CYS A 43 27.57 34.91 -0.70
CA CYS A 43 26.54 34.42 0.23
C CYS A 43 25.13 34.74 -0.28
N ASP A 44 24.92 35.96 -0.80
CA ASP A 44 23.65 36.34 -1.41
C ASP A 44 23.35 35.54 -2.69
N GLY A 45 24.36 35.27 -3.52
CA GLY A 45 24.24 34.40 -4.69
C GLY A 45 23.84 32.97 -4.33
N VAL A 46 24.50 32.38 -3.33
CA VAL A 46 24.18 31.03 -2.82
C VAL A 46 22.77 31.01 -2.22
N MET A 47 22.39 32.03 -1.47
CA MET A 47 21.05 32.18 -0.92
C MET A 47 19.98 32.27 -2.01
N GLY A 48 20.22 33.07 -3.05
CA GLY A 48 19.34 33.18 -4.21
C GLY A 48 19.20 31.84 -4.96
N PHE A 49 20.30 31.12 -5.12
CA PHE A 49 20.31 29.77 -5.69
C PHE A 49 19.47 28.80 -4.84
N LEU A 50 19.73 28.73 -3.53
CA LEU A 50 18.99 27.85 -2.61
C LEU A 50 17.49 28.19 -2.59
N TYR A 51 17.15 29.48 -2.56
CA TYR A 51 15.77 29.94 -2.66
C TYR A 51 15.10 29.41 -3.93
N GLN A 52 15.72 29.60 -5.09
CA GLN A 52 15.13 29.19 -6.36
C GLN A 52 15.00 27.67 -6.45
N VAL A 53 16.03 26.91 -6.06
CA VAL A 53 15.99 25.44 -6.07
C VAL A 53 14.90 24.90 -5.15
N LEU A 54 14.84 25.39 -3.91
CA LEU A 54 13.85 24.91 -2.93
C LEU A 54 12.43 25.30 -3.31
N LYS A 55 12.25 26.50 -3.88
CA LYS A 55 10.98 26.96 -4.44
C LYS A 55 10.52 26.06 -5.58
N ASP A 56 11.38 25.81 -6.55
CA ASP A 56 11.11 24.91 -7.67
C ASP A 56 10.75 23.51 -7.20
N VAL A 57 11.50 22.98 -6.22
CA VAL A 57 11.19 21.69 -5.59
C VAL A 57 9.80 21.75 -4.97
N SER A 58 9.50 22.71 -4.09
CA SER A 58 8.19 22.79 -3.43
C SER A 58 7.04 22.87 -4.43
N GLU A 59 7.16 23.67 -5.49
CA GLU A 59 6.10 23.87 -6.49
C GLU A 59 5.89 22.64 -7.39
N LYS A 60 6.96 21.94 -7.77
CA LYS A 60 6.91 20.85 -8.77
C LYS A 60 6.82 19.45 -8.17
N GLN A 61 7.18 19.29 -6.89
CA GLN A 61 7.19 17.98 -6.26
C GLN A 61 5.77 17.51 -5.91
N PRO A 62 5.47 16.21 -6.09
CA PRO A 62 4.11 15.68 -6.03
C PRO A 62 3.66 15.22 -4.63
N TYR A 63 4.49 15.35 -3.60
CA TYR A 63 4.22 14.94 -2.23
C TYR A 63 3.78 16.13 -1.37
N GLU A 64 2.63 16.01 -0.74
CA GLU A 64 2.09 17.08 0.11
C GLU A 64 2.52 16.92 1.59
N SER A 65 2.98 15.73 1.97
CA SER A 65 3.47 15.42 3.31
C SER A 65 4.60 16.36 3.75
N GLY A 66 4.34 17.17 4.79
CA GLY A 66 5.34 18.06 5.38
C GLY A 66 5.71 19.29 4.54
N LYS A 67 5.26 19.39 3.29
CA LYS A 67 5.59 20.49 2.34
C LYS A 67 5.29 21.87 2.93
N ARG A 68 4.04 22.10 3.35
CA ARG A 68 3.62 23.38 3.95
C ARG A 68 4.38 23.71 5.25
N MET A 69 4.68 22.70 6.05
CA MET A 69 5.26 22.90 7.38
C MET A 69 6.76 23.22 7.31
N PHE A 70 7.47 22.60 6.36
CA PHE A 70 8.92 22.66 6.27
C PHE A 70 9.42 23.43 5.06
N LEU A 71 9.02 23.05 3.83
CA LEU A 71 9.52 23.67 2.59
C LEU A 71 8.97 25.09 2.42
N ASP A 72 7.65 25.27 2.45
CA ASP A 72 7.04 26.60 2.25
C ASP A 72 7.50 27.60 3.31
N ARG A 73 7.71 27.12 4.55
CA ARG A 73 8.24 27.94 5.63
C ARG A 73 9.73 28.25 5.44
N LEU A 74 10.54 27.27 5.01
CA LEU A 74 11.95 27.49 4.68
C LEU A 74 12.10 28.54 3.58
N ILE A 75 11.31 28.43 2.51
CA ILE A 75 11.36 29.35 1.36
C ILE A 75 11.09 30.79 1.81
N ARG A 76 10.08 31.01 2.67
CA ARG A 76 9.80 32.34 3.24
C ARG A 76 10.94 32.86 4.10
N GLU A 77 11.57 31.99 4.90
CA GLU A 77 12.70 32.35 5.76
C GLU A 77 13.95 32.73 4.94
N ILE A 78 14.24 32.02 3.85
CA ILE A 78 15.34 32.36 2.94
C ILE A 78 15.02 33.67 2.22
N TYR A 79 13.80 33.84 1.69
CA TYR A 79 13.40 35.05 0.98
C TYR A 79 13.58 36.32 1.83
N ALA A 80 13.20 36.26 3.11
CA ALA A 80 13.37 37.37 4.05
C ALA A 80 14.83 37.67 4.42
N LYS A 81 15.77 36.81 4.04
CA LYS A 81 17.21 36.93 4.31
C LYS A 81 18.05 37.05 3.05
N LEU A 82 17.41 37.24 1.88
CA LEU A 82 18.13 37.59 0.66
C LEU A 82 18.80 38.96 0.83
N CYS A 83 19.95 39.14 0.18
CA CYS A 83 20.71 40.40 0.22
C CYS A 83 21.15 40.81 1.64
N SER A 84 21.41 39.82 2.49
CA SER A 84 21.85 40.00 3.89
C SER A 84 23.27 39.47 4.12
N GLY A 85 23.98 39.11 3.06
CA GLY A 85 25.36 38.67 3.08
C GLY A 85 25.60 37.45 3.98
N VAL A 86 26.78 37.43 4.60
CA VAL A 86 27.23 36.36 5.49
C VAL A 86 26.29 36.11 6.66
N GLU A 87 25.74 37.16 7.28
CA GLU A 87 24.84 37.03 8.43
C GLU A 87 23.49 36.40 8.04
N GLY A 88 22.95 36.80 6.88
CA GLY A 88 21.78 36.15 6.29
C GLY A 88 22.00 34.67 6.06
N PHE A 89 23.10 34.33 5.40
CA PHE A 89 23.49 32.96 5.09
C PHE A 89 23.65 32.10 6.36
N LYS A 90 24.46 32.54 7.33
CA LYS A 90 24.65 31.84 8.62
C LYS A 90 23.31 31.58 9.32
N SER A 91 22.38 32.52 9.27
CA SER A 91 21.09 32.39 9.97
C SER A 91 20.15 31.32 9.38
N VAL A 92 20.37 30.91 8.12
CA VAL A 92 19.47 29.98 7.42
C VAL A 92 20.09 28.63 7.07
N VAL A 93 21.42 28.50 6.97
CA VAL A 93 22.09 27.25 6.54
C VAL A 93 21.66 26.06 7.39
N ASP A 94 21.72 26.19 8.72
CA ASP A 94 21.29 25.12 9.63
C ASP A 94 19.79 24.81 9.47
N ARG A 95 18.99 25.82 9.14
CA ARG A 95 17.55 25.67 8.91
C ARG A 95 17.27 24.93 7.61
N VAL A 96 18.04 25.18 6.56
CA VAL A 96 17.95 24.44 5.29
C VAL A 96 18.15 22.96 5.56
N ILE A 97 19.26 22.61 6.22
CA ILE A 97 19.60 21.21 6.55
C ILE A 97 18.47 20.59 7.40
N SER A 98 18.08 21.26 8.48
CA SER A 98 17.06 20.75 9.41
C SER A 98 15.69 20.56 8.75
N ARG A 99 15.19 21.57 8.03
CA ARG A 99 13.85 21.53 7.44
C ARG A 99 13.75 20.58 6.25
N VAL A 100 14.78 20.49 5.41
CA VAL A 100 14.83 19.52 4.31
C VAL A 100 14.84 18.10 4.87
N LYS A 101 15.62 17.84 5.94
CA LYS A 101 15.59 16.56 6.65
C LYS A 101 14.20 16.24 7.19
N GLN A 102 13.58 17.16 7.92
CA GLN A 102 12.24 16.96 8.50
C GLN A 102 11.16 16.74 7.44
N TYR A 103 11.26 17.43 6.31
CA TYR A 103 10.39 17.20 5.15
C TYR A 103 10.52 15.75 4.66
N ASN A 104 11.75 15.29 4.40
CA ASN A 104 11.99 13.92 3.93
C ASN A 104 11.52 12.87 4.95
N GLU A 105 11.76 13.09 6.25
CA GLU A 105 11.26 12.21 7.32
C GLU A 105 9.73 12.11 7.32
N LYS A 106 9.01 13.20 7.05
CA LYS A 106 7.54 13.15 6.94
C LYS A 106 7.05 12.44 5.70
N VAL A 107 7.74 12.58 4.58
CA VAL A 107 7.42 11.81 3.37
C VAL A 107 7.60 10.32 3.62
N VAL A 108 8.71 9.92 4.28
CA VAL A 108 8.96 8.53 4.68
C VAL A 108 7.88 8.02 5.63
N ASP A 109 7.62 8.72 6.74
CA ASP A 109 6.59 8.34 7.73
C ASP A 109 5.20 8.16 7.09
N SER A 110 4.83 9.04 6.15
CA SER A 110 3.54 8.92 5.44
C SER A 110 3.50 7.72 4.50
N ASN A 111 4.59 7.43 3.78
CA ASN A 111 4.69 6.27 2.92
C ASN A 111 4.66 4.97 3.73
N ASP A 112 5.40 4.92 4.84
CA ASP A 112 5.50 3.73 5.70
C ASP A 112 4.13 3.38 6.27
N LYS A 113 3.38 4.37 6.78
CA LYS A 113 2.01 4.20 7.28
C LYS A 113 1.06 3.60 6.25
N VAL A 114 1.16 3.99 4.99
CA VAL A 114 0.32 3.43 3.92
C VAL A 114 0.80 2.04 3.50
N SER A 115 2.12 1.81 3.51
CA SER A 115 2.71 0.52 3.14
C SER A 115 2.43 -0.60 4.14
N GLU A 116 2.33 -0.28 5.43
CA GLU A 116 2.12 -1.25 6.49
C GLU A 116 0.86 -2.13 6.30
N PRO A 117 -0.37 -1.57 6.14
CA PRO A 117 -1.56 -2.38 5.89
C PRO A 117 -1.52 -3.12 4.55
N ILE A 118 -0.84 -2.57 3.54
CA ILE A 118 -0.65 -3.23 2.24
C ILE A 118 0.22 -4.48 2.40
N ASN A 119 1.36 -4.34 3.07
CA ASN A 119 2.29 -5.45 3.30
C ASN A 119 1.69 -6.52 4.20
N GLU A 120 0.91 -6.14 5.22
CA GLU A 120 0.19 -7.10 6.05
C GLU A 120 -0.78 -7.96 5.23
N LEU A 121 -1.63 -7.33 4.40
CA LEU A 121 -2.56 -8.09 3.56
C LEU A 121 -1.81 -8.94 2.53
N LEU A 122 -0.75 -8.39 1.92
CA LEU A 122 0.05 -9.08 0.93
C LEU A 122 0.72 -10.34 1.49
N GLY A 123 1.26 -10.27 2.72
CA GLY A 123 1.86 -11.43 3.40
C GLY A 123 0.83 -12.54 3.63
N LYS A 124 -0.36 -12.19 4.11
CA LYS A 124 -1.45 -13.17 4.29
C LYS A 124 -1.85 -13.82 2.98
N VAL A 125 -2.03 -13.04 1.91
CA VAL A 125 -2.46 -13.57 0.60
C VAL A 125 -1.39 -14.46 -0.02
N ARG A 126 -0.12 -14.03 -0.03
CA ARG A 126 0.97 -14.77 -0.69
C ARG A 126 1.36 -16.03 0.05
N ASP A 127 1.43 -15.97 1.37
CA ASP A 127 2.04 -17.05 2.15
C ASP A 127 1.01 -17.95 2.81
N GLU A 128 0.07 -17.37 3.54
CA GLU A 128 -0.89 -18.10 4.37
C GLU A 128 -2.02 -18.68 3.52
N TYR A 129 -2.75 -17.80 2.81
CA TYR A 129 -3.96 -18.19 2.09
C TYR A 129 -3.63 -19.05 0.87
N THR A 130 -2.54 -18.76 0.16
CA THR A 130 -2.13 -19.59 -0.99
C THR A 130 -1.90 -21.05 -0.58
N LYS A 131 -1.22 -21.30 0.56
CA LYS A 131 -1.02 -22.67 1.06
C LYS A 131 -2.33 -23.35 1.41
N SER A 132 -3.21 -22.66 2.12
CA SER A 132 -4.52 -23.19 2.49
C SER A 132 -5.38 -23.51 1.26
N ILE A 133 -5.37 -22.64 0.24
CA ILE A 133 -6.10 -22.86 -1.02
C ILE A 133 -5.55 -24.09 -1.75
N THR A 134 -4.22 -24.25 -1.85
CA THR A 134 -3.62 -25.40 -2.53
C THR A 134 -3.85 -26.73 -1.82
N SER A 135 -4.24 -26.70 -0.54
CA SER A 135 -4.58 -27.90 0.23
C SER A 135 -6.06 -28.31 0.07
N ILE A 136 -6.88 -27.49 -0.60
CA ILE A 136 -8.27 -27.83 -0.90
C ILE A 136 -8.26 -28.85 -2.06
N PRO A 137 -8.79 -30.06 -1.86
CA PRO A 137 -8.86 -31.07 -2.91
C PRO A 137 -9.74 -30.61 -4.06
N ASP A 138 -9.42 -31.06 -5.26
CA ASP A 138 -10.22 -30.72 -6.43
C ASP A 138 -11.52 -31.55 -6.51
N LYS A 139 -12.33 -31.27 -7.53
CA LYS A 139 -13.62 -31.96 -7.72
C LYS A 139 -13.47 -33.46 -7.98
N THR A 140 -12.36 -33.90 -8.56
CA THR A 140 -12.09 -35.31 -8.84
C THR A 140 -11.73 -36.07 -7.57
N ASP A 141 -10.91 -35.48 -6.71
CA ASP A 141 -10.53 -36.04 -5.41
C ASP A 141 -11.74 -36.14 -4.47
N LEU A 142 -12.62 -35.14 -4.47
CA LEU A 142 -13.81 -35.12 -3.62
C LEU A 142 -14.80 -36.27 -3.93
N LYS A 143 -14.81 -36.82 -5.14
CA LYS A 143 -15.75 -37.90 -5.52
C LYS A 143 -15.42 -39.25 -4.90
N ILE A 144 -14.17 -39.47 -4.53
CA ILE A 144 -13.69 -40.74 -3.97
C ILE A 144 -13.52 -40.67 -2.45
N MET A 145 -13.68 -39.48 -1.87
CA MET A 145 -13.63 -39.26 -0.43
C MET A 145 -14.91 -39.70 0.27
N THR A 146 -14.74 -40.19 1.49
CA THR A 146 -15.83 -40.48 2.42
C THR A 146 -16.47 -39.19 2.95
N PRO A 147 -17.74 -39.24 3.41
CA PRO A 147 -18.38 -38.10 4.04
C PRO A 147 -17.60 -37.53 5.23
N GLU A 148 -16.97 -38.38 6.05
CA GLU A 148 -16.13 -37.95 7.17
C GLU A 148 -14.87 -37.18 6.70
N GLU A 149 -14.25 -37.60 5.60
CA GLU A 149 -13.10 -36.91 5.00
C GLU A 149 -13.50 -35.55 4.43
N ILE A 150 -14.65 -35.47 3.74
CA ILE A 150 -15.21 -34.22 3.23
C ILE A 150 -15.50 -33.26 4.39
N GLY A 151 -16.11 -33.72 5.48
CA GLY A 151 -16.39 -32.91 6.65
C GLY A 151 -15.13 -32.28 7.28
N LYS A 152 -14.00 -32.99 7.26
CA LYS A 152 -12.70 -32.47 7.73
C LYS A 152 -12.13 -31.36 6.85
N ILE A 153 -12.55 -31.27 5.58
CA ILE A 153 -12.11 -30.23 4.64
C ILE A 153 -13.00 -28.97 4.73
N VAL A 154 -14.31 -29.14 4.90
CA VAL A 154 -15.28 -28.02 4.91
C VAL A 154 -14.98 -27.00 6.01
N SER A 155 -14.69 -27.46 7.23
CA SER A 155 -14.42 -26.56 8.37
C SER A 155 -13.19 -25.65 8.17
N PRO A 156 -12.03 -26.16 7.71
CA PRO A 156 -10.90 -25.31 7.29
C PRO A 156 -11.24 -24.30 6.19
N VAL A 157 -12.05 -24.67 5.20
CA VAL A 157 -12.44 -23.78 4.10
C VAL A 157 -13.30 -22.62 4.59
N ASP A 158 -14.26 -22.89 5.49
CA ASP A 158 -15.06 -21.83 6.13
C ASP A 158 -14.20 -20.86 6.93
N LYS A 159 -13.24 -21.37 7.71
CA LYS A 159 -12.29 -20.54 8.45
C LYS A 159 -11.42 -19.69 7.53
N LEU A 160 -10.95 -20.26 6.43
CA LEU A 160 -10.16 -19.56 5.43
C LEU A 160 -10.97 -18.42 4.79
N ARG A 161 -12.23 -18.69 4.40
CA ARG A 161 -13.16 -17.67 3.91
C ARG A 161 -13.28 -16.51 4.91
N ASP A 162 -13.57 -16.82 6.17
CA ASP A 162 -13.78 -15.81 7.20
C ASP A 162 -12.51 -14.99 7.46
N ALA A 163 -11.34 -15.64 7.44
CA ALA A 163 -10.05 -14.98 7.56
C ALA A 163 -9.79 -14.03 6.38
N CYS A 164 -10.04 -14.45 5.14
CA CYS A 164 -9.92 -13.63 3.94
C CYS A 164 -10.80 -12.38 4.01
N ILE A 165 -12.09 -12.54 4.31
CA ILE A 165 -13.06 -11.45 4.42
C ILE A 165 -12.65 -10.49 5.55
N SER A 166 -12.28 -11.03 6.71
CA SER A 166 -11.90 -10.23 7.87
C SER A 166 -10.63 -9.42 7.62
N SER A 167 -9.63 -10.02 6.98
CA SER A 167 -8.39 -9.33 6.59
C SER A 167 -8.65 -8.22 5.57
N ALA A 168 -9.50 -8.47 4.56
CA ALA A 168 -9.85 -7.46 3.57
C ALA A 168 -10.63 -6.27 4.18
N LYS A 169 -11.59 -6.55 5.08
CA LYS A 169 -12.31 -5.50 5.84
C LYS A 169 -11.40 -4.72 6.78
N SER A 170 -10.46 -5.41 7.44
CA SER A 170 -9.45 -4.78 8.29
C SER A 170 -8.55 -3.84 7.48
N PHE A 171 -8.05 -4.32 6.33
CA PHE A 171 -7.29 -3.52 5.37
C PHE A 171 -8.06 -2.27 4.92
N ASP A 172 -9.33 -2.42 4.53
CA ASP A 172 -10.17 -1.30 4.12
C ASP A 172 -10.37 -0.27 5.24
N THR A 173 -10.61 -0.75 6.45
CA THR A 173 -10.76 0.10 7.64
C THR A 173 -9.47 0.87 7.93
N LYS A 174 -8.31 0.20 7.87
CA LYS A 174 -6.99 0.83 8.07
C LYS A 174 -6.73 1.90 7.00
N LEU A 175 -6.94 1.59 5.72
CA LEU A 175 -6.74 2.58 4.65
C LEU A 175 -7.73 3.76 4.73
N THR A 176 -8.97 3.53 5.17
CA THR A 176 -9.93 4.62 5.41
C THR A 176 -9.39 5.62 6.41
N LYS A 177 -8.83 5.14 7.52
CA LYS A 177 -8.22 6.01 8.55
C LYS A 177 -6.98 6.74 8.03
N LEU A 178 -6.30 6.18 7.03
CA LEU A 178 -5.11 6.76 6.40
C LEU A 178 -5.42 7.64 5.18
N THR A 179 -6.69 8.02 4.93
CA THR A 179 -7.08 8.83 3.75
C THR A 179 -6.22 10.08 3.56
N LYS A 180 -5.84 10.76 4.65
CA LYS A 180 -4.94 11.91 4.59
C LYS A 180 -3.55 11.52 4.06
N HIS A 181 -2.92 10.52 4.66
CA HIS A 181 -1.62 10.00 4.23
C HIS A 181 -1.63 9.49 2.79
N ILE A 182 -2.73 8.87 2.35
CA ILE A 182 -2.93 8.44 0.96
C ILE A 182 -2.96 9.65 0.02
N ASN A 183 -3.65 10.73 0.41
CA ASN A 183 -3.70 11.95 -0.40
C ASN A 183 -2.37 12.71 -0.44
N ASP A 184 -1.49 12.49 0.55
CA ASP A 184 -0.16 13.08 0.61
C ASP A 184 0.87 12.37 -0.29
N LEU A 185 0.54 11.18 -0.81
CA LEU A 185 1.37 10.44 -1.76
C LEU A 185 1.44 11.16 -3.11
N ASN A 186 2.46 10.83 -3.89
CA ASN A 186 2.48 11.11 -5.32
C ASN A 186 1.16 10.64 -5.98
N TYR A 187 0.60 11.46 -6.87
CA TYR A 187 -0.69 11.20 -7.53
C TYR A 187 -0.81 9.78 -8.12
N LYS A 188 0.23 9.23 -8.75
CA LYS A 188 0.21 7.87 -9.32
C LYS A 188 0.05 6.81 -8.22
N LEU A 189 0.76 6.96 -7.11
CA LEU A 189 0.67 6.05 -5.97
C LEU A 189 -0.68 6.18 -5.27
N ARG A 190 -1.15 7.42 -5.04
CA ARG A 190 -2.48 7.70 -4.48
C ARG A 190 -3.57 7.01 -5.28
N ASP A 191 -3.57 7.20 -6.60
CA ASP A 191 -4.62 6.68 -7.48
C ASP A 191 -4.53 5.14 -7.58
N SER A 192 -3.32 4.58 -7.60
CA SER A 192 -3.09 3.13 -7.53
C SER A 192 -3.62 2.52 -6.23
N VAL A 193 -3.34 3.15 -5.08
CA VAL A 193 -3.82 2.68 -3.76
C VAL A 193 -5.35 2.74 -3.70
N LYS A 194 -5.96 3.85 -4.15
CA LYS A 194 -7.43 3.99 -4.18
C LYS A 194 -8.09 2.94 -5.07
N THR A 195 -7.59 2.78 -6.30
CA THR A 195 -8.10 1.78 -7.26
C THR A 195 -7.96 0.35 -6.70
N THR A 196 -6.81 0.04 -6.10
CA THR A 196 -6.57 -1.29 -5.53
C THR A 196 -7.51 -1.55 -4.34
N ARG A 197 -7.72 -0.55 -3.50
CA ARG A 197 -8.67 -0.63 -2.39
C ARG A 197 -10.10 -0.90 -2.87
N GLU A 198 -10.58 -0.16 -3.87
CA GLU A 198 -11.90 -0.37 -4.47
C GLU A 198 -12.05 -1.77 -5.06
N ARG A 199 -11.01 -2.28 -5.75
CA ARG A 199 -11.00 -3.66 -6.27
C ARG A 199 -11.08 -4.68 -5.15
N ILE A 200 -10.34 -4.50 -4.05
CA ILE A 200 -10.39 -5.40 -2.90
C ILE A 200 -11.79 -5.38 -2.26
N GLN A 201 -12.42 -4.22 -2.14
CA GLN A 201 -13.80 -4.12 -1.65
C GLN A 201 -14.78 -4.90 -2.55
N LEU A 202 -14.66 -4.73 -3.87
CA LEU A 202 -15.48 -5.44 -4.85
C LEU A 202 -15.31 -6.96 -4.74
N GLU A 203 -14.06 -7.45 -4.72
CA GLU A 203 -13.79 -8.89 -4.61
C GLU A 203 -14.21 -9.45 -3.25
N THR A 204 -14.11 -8.67 -2.17
CA THR A 204 -14.63 -9.06 -0.85
C THR A 204 -16.15 -9.28 -0.90
N ALA A 205 -16.89 -8.32 -1.47
CA ALA A 205 -18.33 -8.41 -1.63
C ALA A 205 -18.73 -9.60 -2.53
N ARG A 206 -17.95 -9.86 -3.58
CA ARG A 206 -18.15 -11.00 -4.47
C ARG A 206 -17.95 -12.33 -3.74
N VAL A 207 -16.89 -12.48 -2.96
CA VAL A 207 -16.64 -13.69 -2.15
C VAL A 207 -17.76 -13.90 -1.14
N GLU A 208 -18.19 -12.86 -0.43
CA GLU A 208 -19.33 -12.94 0.50
C GLU A 208 -20.61 -13.43 -0.17
N ALA A 209 -20.96 -12.83 -1.32
CA ALA A 209 -22.17 -13.19 -2.07
C ALA A 209 -22.13 -14.64 -2.59
N MET A 210 -20.99 -15.05 -3.17
CA MET A 210 -20.82 -16.42 -3.68
C MET A 210 -20.85 -17.43 -2.54
N SER A 211 -20.12 -17.20 -1.45
CA SER A 211 -20.10 -18.13 -0.30
C SER A 211 -21.48 -18.27 0.36
N LYS A 212 -22.24 -17.17 0.47
CA LYS A 212 -23.62 -17.23 0.97
C LYS A 212 -24.49 -18.10 0.08
N LYS A 213 -24.45 -17.87 -1.24
CA LYS A 213 -25.25 -18.63 -2.21
C LYS A 213 -24.90 -20.12 -2.21
N GLU A 214 -23.62 -20.47 -2.18
CA GLU A 214 -23.19 -21.88 -2.12
C GLU A 214 -23.66 -22.56 -0.84
N ARG A 215 -23.65 -21.85 0.30
CA ARG A 215 -24.17 -22.38 1.56
C ARG A 215 -25.68 -22.61 1.51
N GLU A 216 -26.44 -21.66 0.96
CA GLU A 216 -27.90 -21.81 0.78
C GLU A 216 -28.23 -22.99 -0.14
N ASN A 217 -27.46 -23.19 -1.22
CA ASN A 217 -27.62 -24.36 -2.10
C ASN A 217 -27.31 -25.66 -1.37
N TYR A 218 -26.24 -25.70 -0.57
CA TYR A 218 -25.85 -26.87 0.21
C TYR A 218 -26.94 -27.26 1.21
N ASP A 219 -27.44 -26.29 1.98
CA ASP A 219 -28.52 -26.50 2.96
C ASP A 219 -29.81 -27.00 2.27
N ALA A 220 -30.12 -26.49 1.08
CA ALA A 220 -31.26 -26.96 0.28
C ALA A 220 -31.10 -28.41 -0.21
N VAL A 221 -29.89 -28.80 -0.63
CA VAL A 221 -29.60 -30.20 -1.04
C VAL A 221 -29.70 -31.15 0.15
N ILE A 222 -29.19 -30.76 1.33
CA ILE A 222 -29.35 -31.55 2.56
C ILE A 222 -30.82 -31.80 2.83
N LYS A 223 -31.64 -30.75 2.81
CA LYS A 223 -33.07 -30.86 3.07
C LYS A 223 -33.77 -31.81 2.10
N LEU A 224 -33.44 -31.72 0.80
CA LEU A 224 -33.99 -32.63 -0.22
C LEU A 224 -33.59 -34.09 0.02
N LEU A 225 -32.36 -34.34 0.49
CA LEU A 225 -31.89 -35.68 0.83
C LEU A 225 -32.60 -36.23 2.06
N GLU A 226 -32.79 -35.41 3.11
CA GLU A 226 -33.54 -35.77 4.31
C GLU A 226 -35.00 -36.15 3.97
N ASP A 227 -35.67 -35.31 3.18
CA ASP A 227 -37.05 -35.56 2.72
C ASP A 227 -37.14 -36.86 1.89
N SER A 228 -36.16 -37.10 1.01
CA SER A 228 -36.09 -38.32 0.19
C SER A 228 -35.85 -39.57 1.03
N ALA A 229 -34.97 -39.51 2.03
CA ALA A 229 -34.68 -40.62 2.94
C ALA A 229 -35.89 -40.98 3.81
N GLU A 230 -36.61 -39.98 4.33
CA GLU A 230 -37.82 -40.19 5.12
C GLU A 230 -38.95 -40.78 4.25
N ASN A 231 -39.08 -40.34 3.01
CA ASN A 231 -40.03 -40.93 2.06
C ASN A 231 -39.69 -42.38 1.72
N LEU A 232 -38.42 -42.70 1.45
CA LEU A 232 -37.96 -44.06 1.21
C LEU A 232 -38.27 -44.97 2.41
N LYS A 233 -37.98 -44.51 3.62
CA LYS A 233 -38.30 -45.24 4.86
C LYS A 233 -39.79 -45.56 4.98
N LYS A 234 -40.67 -44.59 4.69
CA LYS A 234 -42.13 -44.80 4.68
C LYS A 234 -42.54 -45.84 3.63
N VAL A 235 -42.02 -45.73 2.41
CA VAL A 235 -42.34 -46.67 1.31
C VAL A 235 -41.89 -48.09 1.65
N VAL A 236 -40.66 -48.26 2.14
CA VAL A 236 -40.13 -49.57 2.55
C VAL A 236 -40.96 -50.16 3.69
N ASN A 237 -41.26 -49.39 4.73
CA ASN A 237 -42.07 -49.86 5.86
C ASN A 237 -43.47 -50.29 5.42
N GLN A 238 -44.11 -49.52 4.51
CA GLN A 238 -45.42 -49.88 3.98
C GLN A 238 -45.36 -51.16 3.14
N LYS A 239 -44.32 -51.32 2.31
CA LYS A 239 -44.13 -52.52 1.49
C LYS A 239 -43.91 -53.75 2.34
N VAL A 240 -43.01 -53.68 3.33
CA VAL A 240 -42.76 -54.77 4.29
C VAL A 240 -44.04 -55.14 5.04
N LYS A 241 -44.80 -54.15 5.52
CA LYS A 241 -46.09 -54.38 6.20
C LYS A 241 -47.08 -55.13 5.31
N ASN A 242 -47.20 -54.72 4.05
CA ASN A 242 -48.09 -55.37 3.08
C ASN A 242 -47.65 -56.81 2.80
N ASP A 243 -46.35 -57.02 2.54
CA ASP A 243 -45.81 -58.34 2.19
C ASP A 243 -45.94 -59.33 3.37
N VAL A 244 -45.65 -58.90 4.60
CA VAL A 244 -45.86 -59.72 5.81
C VAL A 244 -47.34 -60.04 6.00
N SER A 245 -48.23 -59.06 5.79
CA SER A 245 -49.68 -59.28 5.93
C SER A 245 -50.21 -60.30 4.92
N SER A 246 -49.75 -60.24 3.67
CA SER A 246 -50.10 -61.21 2.64
C SER A 246 -49.59 -62.62 2.99
N LEU A 247 -48.33 -62.75 3.41
CA LEU A 247 -47.76 -64.05 3.80
C LEU A 247 -48.52 -64.68 4.98
N VAL A 248 -48.88 -63.88 5.99
CA VAL A 248 -49.68 -64.36 7.13
C VAL A 248 -51.09 -64.80 6.69
N ALA A 249 -51.67 -64.16 5.68
CA ALA A 249 -52.97 -64.57 5.14
C ALA A 249 -52.89 -65.89 4.36
N GLU A 250 -51.78 -66.14 3.64
CA GLU A 250 -51.54 -67.38 2.89
C GLU A 250 -51.24 -68.60 3.78
N LEU A 251 -50.82 -68.39 5.03
CA LEU A 251 -50.51 -69.44 6.00
C LEU A 251 -51.73 -69.91 6.83
N LYS A 252 -52.92 -69.34 6.61
CA LYS A 252 -54.18 -69.72 7.26
C LYS A 252 -55.01 -70.64 6.38
#